data_AF-A0A5C4LFL2-F1
#
_entry.id   AF-A0A5C4LFL2-F1
#
_cell.length_a   1.000
_cell.length_b   1.000
_cell.length_c   1.000
_cell.angle_alpha   90.00
_cell.angle_beta   90.00
_cell.angle_gamma   90.00
#
_symmetry.space_group_name_H-M   'P 1'
#
loop_
_entity.id
_entity.type
_entity.pdbx_description
1 polymer ?
#
loop_
_entity_poly.entity_id
_entity_poly.type
_entity_poly.pdbx_seq_one_letter_code
_entity_poly.pdbx_strand_id
1 'polypeptide(L)' 'MPYRQECGSVLRLLALGIIATAAVMIAVSLLRPPAPRAQPVESDCRPPLKFAAGACVAQCPAGYEDTGRTCVFRNMSR' A
#
# COMPACT_ATOMS: atom_id res chain seq x y z
N MET A 1 14.39 -11.79 51.61
CA MET A 1 14.17 -10.86 50.48
C MET A 1 13.79 -11.66 49.22
N PRO A 2 12.49 -11.89 48.96
CA PRO A 2 11.98 -12.79 47.91
C PRO A 2 11.79 -12.13 46.52
N TYR A 3 12.02 -10.82 46.38
CA TYR A 3 11.71 -10.04 45.16
C TYR A 3 12.56 -10.39 43.92
N ARG A 4 13.69 -11.10 44.09
CA ARG A 4 14.62 -11.37 42.97
C ARG A 4 14.15 -12.51 42.06
N GLN A 5 13.34 -13.44 42.58
CA GLN A 5 12.78 -14.55 41.78
C GLN A 5 11.56 -14.09 40.97
N GLU A 6 10.76 -13.19 41.51
CA GLU A 6 9.53 -12.68 40.86
C GLU A 6 9.87 -11.81 39.63
N CYS A 7 10.92 -11.00 39.72
CA CYS A 7 11.36 -10.11 38.63
C CYS A 7 11.81 -10.90 37.38
N GLY A 8 12.44 -12.07 37.55
CA GLY A 8 12.87 -12.93 36.46
C GLY A 8 11.70 -13.60 35.73
N SER A 9 10.68 -14.05 36.48
CA SER A 9 9.45 -14.61 35.90
C SER A 9 8.63 -13.56 35.17
N VAL A 10 8.46 -12.37 35.77
CA VAL A 10 7.73 -11.26 35.14
C VAL A 10 8.42 -10.81 33.86
N LEU A 11 9.75 -10.68 33.86
CA LEU A 11 10.51 -10.29 32.67
C LEU A 11 10.40 -11.34 31.54
N ARG A 12 10.42 -12.63 31.88
CA ARG A 12 10.22 -13.72 30.91
C ARG A 12 8.81 -13.72 30.31
N LEU A 13 7.78 -13.48 31.13
CA LEU A 13 6.40 -13.38 30.68
C LEU A 13 6.19 -12.19 29.74
N LEU A 14 6.78 -11.04 30.06
CA LEU A 14 6.75 -9.85 29.21
C LEU A 14 7.46 -10.10 27.87
N ALA A 15 8.66 -10.69 27.90
CA ALA A 15 9.42 -10.99 26.68
C ALA A 15 8.65 -11.96 25.76
N LEU A 16 8.06 -13.03 26.32
CA LEU A 16 7.25 -13.98 25.56
C LEU A 16 6.00 -13.31 24.96
N GLY A 17 5.34 -12.42 25.71
CA GLY A 17 4.19 -11.67 25.22
C GLY A 17 4.54 -10.74 24.05
N ILE A 18 5.68 -10.06 24.11
CA ILE A 18 6.15 -9.19 23.02
C ILE A 18 6.50 -10.00 21.77
N ILE A 19 7.20 -11.13 21.93
CA ILE A 19 7.57 -11.98 20.80
C ILE A 19 6.31 -12.56 20.13
N ALA A 20 5.34 -13.03 20.93
CA ALA A 20 4.09 -13.57 20.41
C ALA A 20 3.28 -12.52 19.64
N THR A 21 3.14 -11.31 20.19
CA THR A 21 2.42 -10.22 19.51
C THR A 21 3.12 -9.77 18.23
N ALA A 22 4.45 -9.65 18.24
CA ALA A 22 5.23 -9.32 17.04
C ALA A 22 5.06 -10.39 15.94
N ALA A 23 5.14 -11.67 16.30
CA ALA A 23 4.95 -12.77 15.36
C ALA A 23 3.55 -12.75 14.71
N VAL A 24 2.50 -12.50 15.50
CA VAL A 24 1.13 -12.36 14.99
C VAL A 24 1.02 -11.17 14.04
N MET A 25 1.58 -10.00 14.39
CA MET A 25 1.53 -8.82 13.53
C MET A 25 2.24 -9.05 12.19
N ILE A 26 3.41 -9.67 12.21
CA ILE A 26 4.15 -10.01 10.99
C ILE A 26 3.34 -11.00 10.13
N ALA A 27 2.77 -12.04 10.73
CA ALA A 27 1.94 -13.00 10.02
C ALA A 27 0.71 -12.32 9.37
N VAL A 28 0.05 -11.41 10.08
CA VAL A 28 -1.08 -10.63 9.55
C VAL A 28 -0.64 -9.74 8.38
N SER A 29 0.53 -9.09 8.47
CA SER A 29 1.07 -8.27 7.38
C SER A 29 1.38 -9.08 6.12
N LEU A 30 1.89 -10.31 6.29
CA LEU A 30 2.15 -11.22 5.17
C LEU A 30 0.86 -11.78 4.54
N LEU A 31 -0.19 -11.98 5.36
CA LEU A 31 -1.51 -12.40 4.88
C LEU A 31 -2.33 -11.24 4.30
N ARG A 32 -1.95 -9.98 4.55
CA ARG A 32 -2.73 -8.85 4.08
C ARG A 32 -2.62 -8.81 2.55
N PRO A 33 -3.73 -9.00 1.82
CA PRO A 33 -3.68 -8.85 0.38
C PRO A 33 -3.22 -7.42 0.07
N PRO A 34 -2.35 -7.22 -0.95
CA PRO A 34 -2.01 -5.89 -1.40
C PRO A 34 -3.34 -5.16 -1.66
N ALA A 35 -3.50 -3.96 -1.08
CA ALA A 35 -4.67 -3.15 -1.35
C ALA A 35 -4.91 -3.17 -2.86
N PRO A 36 -6.13 -3.48 -3.34
CA PRO A 36 -6.40 -3.44 -4.76
C PRO A 36 -6.05 -2.03 -5.19
N ARG A 37 -4.92 -1.89 -5.89
CA ARG A 37 -4.64 -0.71 -6.68
C ARG A 37 -5.81 -0.71 -7.64
N ALA A 38 -6.77 0.19 -7.41
CA ALA A 38 -7.81 0.48 -8.36
C ALA A 38 -7.07 0.92 -9.61
N GLN A 39 -6.74 -0.05 -10.46
CA GLN A 39 -6.26 0.17 -11.82
C GLN A 39 -7.47 0.80 -12.46
N PRO A 40 -7.47 2.13 -12.68
CA PRO A 40 -8.61 2.75 -13.29
C PRO A 40 -8.70 2.11 -14.66
N VAL A 41 -9.77 1.37 -14.92
CA VAL A 41 -10.17 1.12 -16.30
C VAL A 41 -10.40 2.52 -16.88
N GLU A 42 -10.09 2.75 -18.15
CA GLU A 42 -10.16 4.09 -18.79
C GLU A 42 -11.49 4.85 -18.54
N SER A 43 -12.55 4.13 -18.18
CA SER A 43 -13.87 4.61 -17.78
C SER A 43 -14.07 4.98 -16.28
N ASP A 44 -13.11 4.71 -15.40
CA ASP A 44 -13.25 4.82 -13.93
C ASP A 44 -12.60 6.09 -13.36
N CYS A 45 -11.85 6.85 -14.15
CA CYS A 45 -11.36 8.14 -13.69
C CYS A 45 -12.54 9.09 -13.47
N ARG A 46 -12.77 9.44 -12.19
CA ARG A 46 -13.77 10.44 -11.79
C ARG A 46 -13.48 11.74 -12.55
N PRO A 47 -14.45 12.35 -13.26
CA PRO A 47 -14.28 13.69 -13.78
C PRO A 47 -13.81 14.63 -12.64
N PRO A 48 -12.78 15.49 -12.81
CA PRO A 48 -12.11 15.93 -14.05
C PRO A 48 -10.79 15.21 -14.39
N LEU A 49 -10.49 14.05 -13.79
CA LEU A 49 -9.22 13.35 -13.99
C LEU A 49 -9.19 12.59 -15.33
N LYS A 50 -8.01 12.52 -15.94
CA LYS A 50 -7.71 11.83 -17.21
C LYS A 50 -6.91 10.57 -16.95
N PHE A 51 -7.10 9.54 -17.76
CA PHE A 51 -6.36 8.29 -17.64
C PHE A 51 -4.99 8.38 -18.34
N ALA A 52 -3.90 8.09 -17.64
CA ALA A 52 -2.54 8.09 -18.20
C ALA A 52 -1.71 6.96 -17.58
N ALA A 53 -1.17 6.07 -18.41
CA ALA A 53 -0.22 5.03 -17.97
C ALA A 53 -0.69 4.17 -16.77
N GLY A 54 -1.99 3.85 -16.68
CA GLY A 54 -2.53 3.07 -15.56
C GLY A 54 -2.89 3.88 -14.31
N ALA A 55 -2.85 5.22 -14.38
CA ALA A 55 -3.21 6.12 -13.29
C ALA A 55 -4.17 7.22 -13.75
N CYS A 56 -4.95 7.79 -12.82
CA CYS A 56 -5.75 8.99 -13.08
C CYS A 56 -4.96 10.24 -12.71
N VAL A 57 -4.78 11.16 -13.66
CA VAL A 57 -4.01 12.40 -13.51
C VAL A 57 -4.87 13.61 -13.87
N ALA A 58 -4.66 14.76 -13.21
CA ALA A 58 -5.40 15.99 -13.54
C ALA A 58 -4.94 16.63 -14.85
N GLN A 59 -3.66 16.44 -15.21
CA GLN A 59 -3.04 16.95 -16.42
C GLN A 59 -2.09 15.89 -16.99
N CYS A 60 -2.03 15.77 -18.32
CA CYS A 60 -1.15 14.79 -18.97
C CYS A 60 0.33 15.11 -18.71
N PRO A 61 1.15 14.12 -18.30
CA PRO A 61 2.58 14.30 -18.10
C PRO A 61 3.32 14.49 -19.44
N ALA A 62 4.56 15.00 -19.36
CA ALA A 62 5.39 15.24 -20.54
C ALA A 62 5.54 13.99 -21.42
N GLY A 63 5.41 14.14 -22.74
CA GLY A 63 5.45 13.05 -23.71
C GLY A 63 4.11 12.34 -23.94
N TYR A 64 3.08 12.66 -23.16
CA TYR A 64 1.70 12.25 -23.42
C TYR A 64 0.93 13.39 -24.09
N GLU A 65 0.08 13.02 -25.04
CA GLU A 65 -0.85 13.90 -25.73
C GLU A 65 -2.25 13.73 -25.16
N ASP A 66 -2.93 14.86 -24.96
CA ASP A 66 -4.24 14.92 -24.34
C ASP A 66 -5.33 14.68 -25.38
N THR A 67 -6.08 13.59 -25.25
CA THR A 67 -7.21 13.26 -26.13
C THR A 67 -8.56 13.52 -25.44
N GLY A 68 -8.56 14.31 -24.36
CA GLY A 68 -9.75 14.69 -23.61
C GLY A 68 -9.92 13.88 -22.31
N ARG A 69 -10.24 12.58 -22.41
CA ARG A 69 -10.45 11.70 -21.23
C ARG A 69 -9.25 10.82 -20.90
N THR A 70 -8.35 10.64 -21.85
CA THR A 70 -7.15 9.82 -21.71
C THR A 70 -5.95 10.60 -22.24
N CYS A 71 -4.79 10.22 -21.78
CA CYS A 71 -3.50 10.75 -22.19
C CYS A 71 -2.81 9.62 -22.95
N VAL A 72 -2.57 9.81 -24.24
CA VAL A 72 -1.92 8.81 -25.10
C VAL A 72 -0.46 9.15 -25.26
N PHE A 73 0.42 8.16 -25.19
CA PHE A 73 1.85 8.42 -25.35
C PHE A 73 2.17 8.74 -26.82
N ARG A 74 2.85 9.86 -27.09
CA ARG A 74 3.14 10.35 -28.45
C ARG A 74 3.86 9.32 -29.34
N ASN A 75 4.68 8.46 -28.75
CA ASN A 75 5.43 7.44 -29.51
C ASN A 75 4.57 6.26 -29.98
N MET A 76 3.38 6.05 -29.41
CA MET A 76 2.45 5.01 -29.85
C MET A 76 1.44 5.52 -30.89
N SER A 77 1.39 6.83 -31.13
CA SER A 77 0.45 7.48 -32.05
C SER A 77 0.98 7.60 -33.49
N ARG A 78 2.13 6.99 -33.82
CA ARG A 78 2.84 7.19 -35.09
C ARG A 78 3.02 5.89 -35.87
#